data_AF-A0A3B4G635-F1
#
_entry.id   AF-A0A3B4G635-F1
#
_cell.length_a   1.000
_cell.length_b   1.000
_cell.length_c   1.000
_cell.angle_alpha   90.00
_cell.angle_beta   90.00
_cell.angle_gamma   90.00
#
_symmetry.space_group_name_H-M   'P 1'
#
loop_
_entity.id
_entity.type
_entity.pdbx_description
1 polymer ?
#
loop_
_entity_poly.entity_id
_entity_poly.type
_entity_poly.pdbx_seq_one_letter_code
_entity_poly.pdbx_strand_id
1 'polypeptide(L)'
;MASQIPALPQSYTPGTDSVFSDQSAFHSLDSNVPGLSKVILNKLNLKDYEEYRAVVEGKARGISFRNYKEMFQRMEETFKFCAGCNELPEHLTEGQTLKRCVKCLNVYYCTKDCQRKDWAQHKKVCKILWLVAIDRLVEWLMFTGDLPIPTEKWTKSAGEVKNWDDWLSKQGDLTPRLNTVLSGANMAALWKNASRPRPDDADLRQSLWRIQSEFLSRVLTVGLAVQHFKLDPYDKPVTVHLVGTSHNETMGARLTDFDELNHMFPGHQGIEIVMVGPEVVDGPIMRPPLRAFGPKHRVYISAYKALYHQFWEDMVVKQEAAKPDLVVGFHPGFHANQGLIEGWLPTLLLLRDYNIPSFFTMFSEMELKYSLEILLELEMHIRDSGPNPFTSQKPEQVQACPNKPLVYCNSHYVSFQGLLPQEDLEGRGADA
;
A
#
# COMPACT_ATOMS: atom_id res chain seq x y z
N MET A 1 -5.53 -53.84 -11.18
CA MET A 1 -4.54 -52.75 -11.13
C MET A 1 -5.30 -51.44 -11.15
N ALA A 2 -5.61 -50.88 -9.98
CA ALA A 2 -6.24 -49.57 -9.89
C ALA A 2 -5.15 -48.52 -10.07
N SER A 3 -5.26 -47.73 -11.13
CA SER A 3 -4.40 -46.57 -11.36
C SER A 3 -4.63 -45.58 -10.22
N GLN A 4 -3.62 -45.43 -9.35
CA GLN A 4 -3.57 -44.35 -8.38
C GLN A 4 -3.35 -43.06 -9.16
N ILE A 5 -4.41 -42.28 -9.29
CA ILE A 5 -4.30 -40.86 -9.63
C ILE A 5 -3.64 -40.21 -8.42
N PRO A 6 -2.49 -39.53 -8.55
CA PRO A 6 -1.91 -38.78 -7.44
C PRO A 6 -2.92 -37.70 -7.04
N ALA A 7 -3.20 -37.58 -5.73
CA ALA A 7 -3.94 -36.44 -5.21
C ALA A 7 -3.19 -35.15 -5.61
N LEU A 8 -3.90 -34.21 -6.24
CA LEU A 8 -3.40 -32.85 -6.48
C LEU A 8 -3.00 -32.23 -5.13
N PRO A 9 -1.95 -31.38 -5.07
CA PRO A 9 -1.55 -30.73 -3.83
C PRO A 9 -2.72 -30.00 -3.17
N GLN A 10 -2.78 -30.11 -1.85
CA GLN A 10 -3.73 -29.42 -0.98
C GLN A 10 -3.68 -27.90 -1.23
N SER A 11 -4.86 -27.30 -1.49
CA SER A 11 -5.14 -25.87 -1.63
C SER A 11 -4.12 -25.00 -2.38
N TYR A 12 -4.47 -24.56 -3.61
CA TYR A 12 -3.81 -23.45 -4.31
C TYR A 12 -3.84 -22.13 -3.52
N THR A 13 -4.74 -22.05 -2.55
CA THR A 13 -4.95 -20.92 -1.65
C THR A 13 -4.13 -21.15 -0.37
N PRO A 14 -3.10 -20.34 -0.12
CA PRO A 14 -2.32 -20.48 1.11
C PRO A 14 -3.15 -20.03 2.34
N GLY A 15 -2.86 -20.61 3.52
CA GLY A 15 -3.61 -20.36 4.76
C GLY A 15 -3.41 -18.96 5.36
N THR A 16 -4.20 -18.62 6.38
CA THR A 16 -4.13 -17.33 7.11
C THR A 16 -3.21 -17.36 8.34
N ASP A 17 -2.45 -18.43 8.52
CA ASP A 17 -1.50 -18.69 9.62
C ASP A 17 -0.10 -18.10 9.34
N SER A 18 0.01 -17.22 8.35
CA SER A 18 1.26 -16.67 7.87
C SER A 18 1.47 -15.22 8.30
N VAL A 19 2.75 -14.86 8.46
CA VAL A 19 3.19 -13.48 8.74
C VAL A 19 3.29 -12.62 7.46
N PHE A 20 3.02 -13.20 6.29
CA PHE A 20 3.07 -12.52 5.00
C PHE A 20 1.69 -11.95 4.61
N SER A 21 1.67 -10.68 4.24
CA SER A 21 0.43 -9.97 3.89
C SER A 21 -0.10 -10.38 2.52
N ASP A 22 0.76 -10.66 1.55
CA ASP A 22 0.37 -11.15 0.22
C ASP A 22 -0.30 -12.53 0.28
N GLN A 23 0.21 -13.43 1.11
CA GLN A 23 -0.42 -14.72 1.37
C GLN A 23 -1.87 -14.55 1.84
N SER A 24 -2.07 -13.66 2.80
CA SER A 24 -3.38 -13.33 3.35
C SER A 24 -4.30 -12.70 2.28
N ALA A 25 -3.75 -11.89 1.38
CA ALA A 25 -4.47 -11.32 0.25
C ALA A 25 -4.91 -12.40 -0.75
N PHE A 26 -4.04 -13.35 -1.10
CA PHE A 26 -4.37 -14.51 -1.95
C PHE A 26 -5.50 -15.35 -1.33
N HIS A 27 -5.44 -15.60 -0.02
CA HIS A 27 -6.51 -16.28 0.71
C HIS A 27 -7.84 -15.53 0.61
N SER A 28 -7.81 -14.22 0.85
CA SER A 28 -8.99 -13.36 0.78
C SER A 28 -9.60 -13.34 -0.63
N LEU A 29 -8.77 -13.31 -1.68
CA LEU A 29 -9.24 -13.34 -3.06
C LEU A 29 -10.07 -14.60 -3.35
N ASP A 30 -9.55 -15.78 -3.02
CA ASP A 30 -10.24 -17.05 -3.28
C ASP A 30 -11.43 -17.30 -2.35
N SER A 31 -11.35 -16.86 -1.09
CA SER A 31 -12.47 -16.98 -0.15
C SER A 31 -13.70 -16.20 -0.61
N ASN A 32 -13.49 -15.06 -1.28
CA ASN A 32 -14.57 -14.23 -1.80
C ASN A 32 -14.97 -14.61 -3.23
N VAL A 33 -14.00 -14.99 -4.08
CA VAL A 33 -14.20 -15.40 -5.47
C VAL A 33 -13.40 -16.69 -5.72
N PRO A 34 -14.00 -17.88 -5.53
CA PRO A 34 -13.29 -19.14 -5.64
C PRO A 34 -12.55 -19.32 -6.97
N GLY A 35 -11.23 -19.48 -6.90
CA GLY A 35 -10.33 -19.68 -8.04
C GLY A 35 -9.76 -18.39 -8.66
N LEU A 36 -10.09 -17.22 -8.11
CA LEU A 36 -9.57 -15.94 -8.62
C LEU A 36 -8.05 -15.85 -8.50
N SER A 37 -7.44 -16.39 -7.44
CA SER A 37 -5.98 -16.41 -7.29
C SER A 37 -5.32 -17.17 -8.46
N LYS A 38 -5.89 -18.31 -8.84
CA LYS A 38 -5.44 -19.13 -9.97
C LYS A 38 -5.59 -18.39 -11.30
N VAL A 39 -6.66 -17.62 -11.47
CA VAL A 39 -6.80 -16.73 -12.64
C VAL A 39 -5.66 -15.73 -12.67
N ILE A 40 -5.38 -15.03 -11.55
CA ILE A 40 -4.29 -14.05 -11.47
C ILE A 40 -2.96 -14.70 -11.84
N LEU A 41 -2.58 -15.80 -11.20
CA LEU A 41 -1.34 -16.53 -11.46
C LEU A 41 -1.21 -16.94 -12.93
N ASN A 42 -2.26 -17.53 -13.51
CA ASN A 42 -2.28 -17.92 -14.92
C ASN A 42 -2.07 -16.72 -15.86
N LYS A 43 -2.69 -15.57 -15.57
CA LYS A 43 -2.53 -14.35 -16.39
C LYS A 43 -1.13 -13.76 -16.27
N LEU A 44 -0.47 -13.95 -15.14
CA LEU A 44 0.94 -13.58 -14.92
C LEU A 44 1.95 -14.63 -15.44
N ASN A 45 1.47 -15.75 -16.02
CA ASN A 45 2.28 -16.92 -16.42
C ASN A 45 3.03 -17.57 -15.24
N LEU A 46 2.37 -17.66 -14.08
CA LEU A 46 2.89 -18.28 -12.86
C LEU A 46 2.08 -19.53 -12.54
N LYS A 47 2.74 -20.57 -12.04
CA LYS A 47 2.16 -21.88 -11.72
C LYS A 47 1.41 -21.87 -10.41
N ASP A 48 1.99 -21.24 -9.40
CA ASP A 48 1.54 -21.27 -8.02
C ASP A 48 2.05 -20.03 -7.25
N TYR A 49 1.64 -19.96 -5.98
CA TYR A 49 2.02 -18.89 -5.08
C TYR A 49 3.53 -18.88 -4.77
N GLU A 50 4.20 -20.04 -4.73
CA GLU A 50 5.65 -20.10 -4.49
C GLU A 50 6.43 -19.47 -5.65
N GLU A 51 6.01 -19.72 -6.90
CA GLU A 51 6.59 -19.06 -8.07
C GLU A 51 6.28 -17.56 -8.08
N TYR A 52 5.08 -17.14 -7.69
CA TYR A 52 4.76 -15.72 -7.50
C TYR A 52 5.72 -15.05 -6.52
N ARG A 53 5.91 -15.64 -5.34
CA ARG A 53 6.87 -15.16 -4.34
C ARG A 53 8.28 -15.11 -4.90
N ALA A 54 8.75 -16.18 -5.53
CA ALA A 54 10.09 -16.20 -6.11
C ALA A 54 10.30 -15.10 -7.17
N VAL A 55 9.27 -14.77 -7.95
CA VAL A 55 9.32 -13.68 -8.94
C VAL A 55 9.33 -12.31 -8.29
N VAL A 56 8.43 -12.05 -7.33
CA VAL A 56 8.37 -10.77 -6.60
C VAL A 56 9.68 -10.51 -5.85
N GLU A 57 10.30 -11.56 -5.32
CA GLU A 57 11.60 -11.51 -4.65
C GLU A 57 12.81 -11.43 -5.60
N GLY A 58 12.62 -11.39 -6.92
CA GLY A 58 13.72 -11.36 -7.89
C GLY A 58 14.54 -12.65 -8.02
N LYS A 59 14.09 -13.75 -7.38
CA LYS A 59 14.75 -15.06 -7.39
C LYS A 59 14.40 -15.93 -8.60
N ALA A 60 13.33 -15.59 -9.32
CA ALA A 60 12.90 -16.26 -10.54
C ALA A 60 12.80 -15.27 -11.71
N ARG A 61 12.66 -15.79 -12.94
CA ARG A 61 12.47 -14.94 -14.12
C ARG A 61 11.21 -14.10 -13.95
N GLY A 62 11.36 -12.79 -14.08
CA GLY A 62 10.26 -11.83 -13.98
C GLY A 62 9.11 -12.14 -14.94
N ILE A 63 7.93 -11.61 -14.60
CA ILE A 63 6.75 -11.65 -15.47
C ILE A 63 7.10 -10.93 -16.77
N SER A 64 6.94 -11.64 -17.89
CA SER A 64 7.21 -11.10 -19.22
C SER A 64 5.98 -11.22 -20.10
N PHE A 65 5.73 -10.17 -20.88
CA PHE A 65 4.65 -10.09 -21.86
C PHE A 65 5.26 -9.80 -23.23
N ARG A 66 4.66 -10.30 -24.32
CA ARG A 66 5.22 -10.11 -25.67
C ARG A 66 5.16 -8.65 -26.12
N ASN A 67 4.19 -7.88 -25.61
CA ASN A 67 4.00 -6.46 -25.88
C ASN A 67 3.03 -5.85 -24.88
N TYR A 68 2.90 -4.51 -24.88
CA TYR A 68 1.99 -3.80 -23.98
C TYR A 68 0.52 -4.18 -24.16
N LYS A 69 0.08 -4.50 -25.39
CA LYS A 69 -1.31 -4.93 -25.63
C LYS A 69 -1.63 -6.22 -24.86
N GLU A 70 -0.74 -7.21 -24.91
CA GLU A 70 -0.88 -8.44 -24.13
C GLU A 70 -0.83 -8.18 -22.63
N MET A 71 0.09 -7.33 -22.16
CA MET A 71 0.20 -6.95 -20.75
C MET A 71 -1.11 -6.35 -20.23
N PHE A 72 -1.63 -5.29 -20.85
CA PHE A 72 -2.86 -4.63 -20.42
C PHE A 72 -4.08 -5.56 -20.52
N GLN A 73 -4.15 -6.41 -21.54
CA GLN A 73 -5.22 -7.39 -21.65
C GLN A 73 -5.17 -8.41 -20.50
N ARG A 74 -4.00 -8.96 -20.19
CA ARG A 74 -3.85 -9.94 -19.10
C ARG A 74 -4.12 -9.31 -17.73
N MET A 75 -3.65 -8.09 -17.50
CA MET A 75 -3.96 -7.32 -16.29
C MET A 75 -5.46 -7.06 -16.17
N GLU A 76 -6.17 -6.79 -17.26
CA GLU A 76 -7.63 -6.64 -17.23
C GLU A 76 -8.34 -7.95 -16.85
N GLU A 77 -7.82 -9.07 -17.32
CA GLU A 77 -8.40 -10.39 -17.08
C GLU A 77 -8.23 -10.88 -15.63
N THR A 78 -7.29 -10.33 -14.84
CA THR A 78 -7.05 -10.72 -13.43
C THR A 78 -8.20 -10.35 -12.49
N PHE A 79 -9.07 -9.43 -12.87
CA PHE A 79 -10.23 -9.00 -12.07
C PHE A 79 -11.57 -9.22 -12.80
N LYS A 80 -11.57 -10.09 -13.82
CA LYS A 80 -12.74 -10.35 -14.66
C LYS A 80 -13.54 -11.55 -14.14
N PHE A 81 -14.49 -11.28 -13.24
CA PHE A 81 -15.46 -12.24 -12.72
C PHE A 81 -16.85 -11.58 -12.58
N CYS A 82 -17.91 -12.36 -12.42
CA CYS A 82 -19.26 -11.80 -12.25
C CYS A 82 -19.40 -11.15 -10.87
N ALA A 83 -19.57 -9.83 -10.78
CA ALA A 83 -19.77 -9.13 -9.51
C ALA A 83 -21.08 -9.49 -8.79
N GLY A 84 -22.05 -10.13 -9.48
CA GLY A 84 -23.32 -10.54 -8.88
C GLY A 84 -23.37 -11.97 -8.36
N CYS A 85 -22.49 -12.86 -8.82
CA CYS A 85 -22.49 -14.28 -8.41
C CYS A 85 -21.10 -14.89 -8.27
N ASN A 86 -20.04 -14.10 -8.39
CA ASN A 86 -18.62 -14.46 -8.30
C ASN A 86 -18.14 -15.51 -9.31
N GLU A 87 -18.93 -15.80 -10.35
CA GLU A 87 -18.54 -16.75 -11.37
C GLU A 87 -17.38 -16.27 -12.25
N LEU A 88 -16.43 -17.17 -12.46
CA LEU A 88 -15.27 -16.95 -13.34
C LEU A 88 -15.64 -17.21 -14.81
N PRO A 89 -14.92 -16.60 -15.77
CA PRO A 89 -15.20 -16.80 -17.19
C PRO A 89 -15.15 -18.26 -17.66
N GLU A 90 -14.29 -19.08 -17.05
CA GLU A 90 -14.11 -20.49 -17.41
C GLU A 90 -15.27 -21.41 -16.98
N HIS A 91 -16.12 -20.94 -16.06
CA HIS A 91 -17.30 -21.66 -15.58
C HIS A 91 -18.61 -21.23 -16.27
N LEU A 92 -18.52 -20.28 -17.22
CA LEU A 92 -19.68 -19.87 -18.00
C LEU A 92 -20.05 -20.95 -19.03
N THR A 93 -21.34 -21.07 -19.31
CA THR A 93 -21.82 -21.99 -20.37
C THR A 93 -21.27 -21.60 -21.74
N GLU A 94 -21.13 -22.58 -22.63
CA GLU A 94 -20.54 -22.37 -23.96
C GLU A 94 -21.23 -21.21 -24.72
N GLY A 95 -20.42 -20.27 -25.22
CA GLY A 95 -20.89 -19.08 -25.92
C GLY A 95 -21.30 -17.89 -25.02
N GLN A 96 -21.34 -18.06 -23.69
CA GLN A 96 -21.53 -16.94 -22.76
C GLN A 96 -20.22 -16.21 -22.48
N THR A 97 -20.31 -14.88 -22.36
CA THR A 97 -19.18 -14.03 -21.97
C THR A 97 -19.63 -13.00 -20.94
N LEU A 98 -18.72 -12.65 -20.03
CA LEU A 98 -18.97 -11.59 -19.06
C LEU A 98 -19.14 -10.24 -19.76
N LYS A 99 -20.21 -9.54 -19.40
CA LYS A 99 -20.54 -8.20 -19.89
C LYS A 99 -20.12 -7.16 -18.87
N ARG A 100 -19.36 -6.17 -19.34
CA ARG A 100 -18.87 -5.07 -18.52
C ARG A 100 -19.97 -4.05 -18.24
N CYS A 101 -19.98 -3.47 -17.04
CA CYS A 101 -20.79 -2.28 -16.77
C CYS A 101 -20.32 -1.12 -17.65
N VAL A 102 -21.21 -0.63 -18.53
CA VAL A 102 -20.87 0.43 -19.50
C VAL A 102 -20.59 1.80 -18.87
N LYS A 103 -20.99 2.00 -17.61
CA LYS A 103 -20.77 3.26 -16.89
C LYS A 103 -19.40 3.32 -16.22
N CYS A 104 -19.11 2.36 -15.35
CA CYS A 104 -17.84 2.37 -14.60
C CYS A 104 -16.70 1.69 -15.33
N LEU A 105 -17.00 0.81 -16.28
CA LEU A 105 -16.04 -0.04 -16.96
C LEU A 105 -15.21 -0.95 -16.02
N ASN A 106 -15.52 -1.03 -14.73
CA ASN A 106 -14.69 -1.73 -13.76
C ASN A 106 -15.23 -3.11 -13.33
N VAL A 107 -16.54 -3.31 -13.39
CA VAL A 107 -17.18 -4.58 -12.98
C VAL A 107 -17.83 -5.30 -14.14
N TYR A 108 -18.01 -6.61 -13.97
CA TYR A 108 -18.48 -7.54 -14.99
C TYR A 108 -19.66 -8.37 -14.49
N TYR A 109 -20.53 -8.81 -15.40
CA TYR A 109 -21.71 -9.63 -15.09
C TYR A 109 -21.92 -10.72 -16.15
N CYS A 110 -22.23 -11.95 -15.72
CA CYS A 110 -22.57 -13.04 -16.64
C CYS A 110 -23.94 -12.85 -17.31
N THR A 111 -24.89 -12.24 -16.60
CA THR A 111 -26.26 -12.02 -17.08
C THR A 111 -26.80 -10.65 -16.69
N LYS A 112 -27.85 -10.20 -17.41
CA LYS A 112 -28.59 -8.99 -17.04
C LYS A 112 -29.24 -9.11 -15.66
N ASP A 113 -29.60 -10.33 -15.25
CA ASP A 113 -30.21 -10.57 -13.94
C ASP A 113 -29.20 -10.43 -12.81
N CYS A 114 -27.96 -10.90 -12.98
CA CYS A 114 -26.89 -10.63 -12.02
C CYS A 114 -26.63 -9.13 -11.88
N GLN A 115 -26.61 -8.39 -13.00
CA GLN A 115 -26.47 -6.93 -12.97
C GLN A 115 -27.65 -6.25 -12.24
N ARG A 116 -28.89 -6.68 -12.49
CA ARG A 116 -30.10 -6.12 -11.84
C ARG A 116 -30.11 -6.37 -10.34
N LYS A 117 -29.74 -7.59 -9.91
CA LYS A 117 -29.64 -7.95 -8.49
C LYS A 117 -28.57 -7.11 -7.78
N ASP A 118 -27.42 -6.94 -8.41
CA ASP A 118 -26.29 -6.19 -7.85
C ASP A 118 -26.51 -4.66 -7.85
N TRP A 119 -27.39 -4.15 -8.72
CA TRP A 119 -27.54 -2.72 -8.98
C TRP A 119 -27.79 -1.86 -7.74
N ALA A 120 -28.52 -2.37 -6.74
CA ALA A 120 -28.81 -1.63 -5.51
C ALA A 120 -27.54 -1.25 -4.72
N GLN A 121 -26.52 -2.12 -4.74
CA GLN A 121 -25.22 -1.88 -4.14
C GLN A 121 -24.31 -1.14 -5.12
N HIS A 122 -24.19 -1.66 -6.35
CA HIS A 122 -23.29 -1.13 -7.36
C HIS A 122 -23.54 0.33 -7.69
N LYS A 123 -24.80 0.78 -7.79
CA LYS A 123 -25.12 2.18 -8.14
C LYS A 123 -24.51 3.20 -7.18
N LYS A 124 -24.23 2.81 -5.93
CA LYS A 124 -23.62 3.68 -4.91
C LYS A 124 -22.15 3.96 -5.20
N VAL A 125 -21.45 3.00 -5.80
CA VAL A 125 -20.00 3.07 -6.05
C VAL A 125 -19.66 3.19 -7.54
N CYS A 126 -20.61 2.96 -8.45
CA CYS A 126 -20.41 2.91 -9.91
C CYS A 126 -19.61 4.11 -10.44
N LYS A 127 -19.93 5.33 -10.00
CA LYS A 127 -19.22 6.54 -10.43
C LYS A 127 -17.76 6.55 -9.95
N ILE A 128 -17.49 6.11 -8.73
CA ILE A 128 -16.13 6.10 -8.18
C ILE A 128 -15.32 4.95 -8.78
N LEU A 129 -15.95 3.80 -9.04
CA LEU A 129 -15.31 2.67 -9.72
C LEU A 129 -14.85 3.01 -11.14
N TRP A 130 -15.44 4.03 -11.77
CA TRP A 130 -14.90 4.56 -13.02
C TRP A 130 -13.52 5.20 -12.84
N LEU A 131 -13.31 5.92 -11.73
CA LEU A 131 -12.00 6.48 -11.37
C LEU A 131 -10.99 5.36 -11.15
N VAL A 132 -11.34 4.35 -10.35
CA VAL A 132 -10.50 3.15 -10.10
C VAL A 132 -10.08 2.49 -11.42
N ALA A 133 -11.01 2.37 -12.37
CA ALA A 133 -10.75 1.79 -13.68
C ALA A 133 -9.74 2.58 -14.52
N ILE A 134 -9.69 3.91 -14.37
CA ILE A 134 -8.71 4.77 -15.03
C ILE A 134 -7.38 4.69 -14.28
N ASP A 135 -7.42 4.86 -12.95
CA ASP A 135 -6.24 4.94 -12.09
C ASP A 135 -5.39 3.67 -12.18
N ARG A 136 -6.01 2.48 -12.19
CA ARG A 136 -5.31 1.19 -12.37
C ARG A 136 -4.48 1.12 -13.66
N LEU A 137 -4.92 1.79 -14.73
CA LEU A 137 -4.15 1.83 -15.97
C LEU A 137 -3.05 2.89 -15.90
N VAL A 138 -3.38 4.08 -15.41
CA VAL A 138 -2.45 5.22 -15.32
C VAL A 138 -1.32 4.95 -14.33
N GLU A 139 -1.54 4.12 -13.32
CA GLU A 139 -0.53 3.65 -12.36
C GLU A 139 0.66 2.95 -13.03
N TRP A 140 0.48 2.39 -14.23
CA TRP A 140 1.58 1.86 -15.04
C TRP A 140 2.69 2.90 -15.28
N LEU A 141 2.36 4.19 -15.30
CA LEU A 141 3.30 5.29 -15.49
C LEU A 141 4.32 5.45 -14.35
N MET A 142 4.08 4.84 -13.18
CA MET A 142 5.09 4.76 -12.12
C MET A 142 6.26 3.87 -12.55
N PHE A 143 5.97 2.76 -13.23
CA PHE A 143 6.99 1.81 -13.68
C PHE A 143 7.75 2.29 -14.94
N THR A 144 7.26 3.32 -15.61
CA THR A 144 7.96 3.97 -16.73
C THR A 144 8.79 5.17 -16.30
N GLY A 145 8.71 5.57 -15.02
CA GLY A 145 9.42 6.72 -14.46
C GLY A 145 8.78 8.08 -14.75
N ASP A 146 7.57 8.12 -15.32
CA ASP A 146 6.84 9.38 -15.53
C ASP A 146 6.21 9.92 -14.24
N LEU A 147 5.99 9.04 -13.26
CA LEU A 147 5.49 9.35 -11.92
C LEU A 147 6.42 8.79 -10.83
N PRO A 148 6.34 9.35 -9.61
CA PRO A 148 5.76 10.65 -9.26
C PRO A 148 6.50 11.83 -9.89
N ILE A 149 5.78 12.94 -10.10
CA ILE A 149 6.37 14.19 -10.61
C ILE A 149 7.19 14.91 -9.53
N PRO A 150 8.27 15.63 -9.89
CA PRO A 150 9.03 16.44 -8.95
C PRO A 150 8.19 17.54 -8.30
N THR A 151 8.48 17.83 -7.04
CA THR A 151 7.86 18.86 -6.21
C THR A 151 8.82 20.04 -5.98
N GLU A 152 8.28 21.15 -5.49
CA GLU A 152 9.05 22.35 -5.16
C GLU A 152 9.41 22.42 -3.67
N LYS A 153 10.45 23.21 -3.36
CA LYS A 153 10.81 23.54 -1.97
C LYS A 153 9.63 24.22 -1.27
N TRP A 154 9.40 23.88 0.00
CA TRP A 154 8.31 24.47 0.75
C TRP A 154 8.60 25.95 1.04
N THR A 155 7.61 26.79 0.82
CA THR A 155 7.66 28.23 1.14
C THR A 155 7.22 28.54 2.57
N LYS A 156 6.72 27.55 3.31
CA LYS A 156 6.34 27.65 4.72
C LYS A 156 7.05 26.57 5.53
N SER A 157 7.11 26.75 6.85
CA SER A 157 7.63 25.72 7.74
C SER A 157 6.72 24.50 7.76
N ALA A 158 7.28 23.34 8.12
CA ALA A 158 6.50 22.11 8.24
C ALA A 158 5.28 22.28 9.16
N GLY A 159 5.39 23.07 10.24
CA GLY A 159 4.32 23.28 11.24
C GLY A 159 3.09 24.01 10.70
N GLU A 160 3.24 24.71 9.58
CA GLU A 160 2.18 25.51 8.96
C GLU A 160 1.43 24.73 7.87
N VAL A 161 1.92 23.57 7.44
CA VAL A 161 1.29 22.75 6.41
C VAL A 161 0.50 21.63 7.08
N LYS A 162 -0.80 21.84 7.25
CA LYS A 162 -1.65 20.95 8.06
C LYS A 162 -2.49 19.99 7.25
N ASN A 163 -2.62 20.19 5.94
CA ASN A 163 -3.48 19.40 5.06
C ASN A 163 -3.06 19.60 3.58
N TRP A 164 -3.79 18.93 2.67
CA TRP A 164 -3.57 19.03 1.23
C TRP A 164 -3.68 20.44 0.65
N ASP A 165 -4.61 21.27 1.14
CA ASP A 165 -4.79 22.64 0.62
C ASP A 165 -3.57 23.50 0.96
N ASP A 166 -3.06 23.37 2.20
CA ASP A 166 -1.82 24.03 2.60
C ASP A 166 -0.65 23.58 1.74
N TRP A 167 -0.51 22.26 1.50
CA TRP A 167 0.57 21.69 0.71
C TRP A 167 0.51 22.13 -0.76
N LEU A 168 -0.67 22.07 -1.38
CA LEU A 168 -0.90 22.50 -2.75
C LEU A 168 -0.52 23.98 -2.93
N SER A 169 -0.83 24.83 -1.95
CA SER A 169 -0.44 26.24 -1.99
C SER A 169 1.08 26.48 -1.99
N LYS A 170 1.91 25.45 -1.71
CA LYS A 170 3.38 25.53 -1.77
C LYS A 170 3.95 25.14 -3.13
N GLN A 171 3.24 24.32 -3.90
CA GLN A 171 3.77 23.72 -5.12
C GLN A 171 3.65 24.62 -6.37
N GLY A 172 2.96 25.75 -6.25
CA GLY A 172 2.61 26.58 -7.40
C GLY A 172 1.62 25.86 -8.32
N ASP A 173 1.65 26.19 -9.63
CA ASP A 173 0.81 25.51 -10.61
C ASP A 173 1.44 24.17 -11.03
N LEU A 174 0.82 23.06 -10.61
CA LEU A 174 1.20 21.70 -11.01
C LEU A 174 0.73 21.34 -12.42
N THR A 175 -0.19 22.11 -13.00
CA THR A 175 -0.83 21.81 -14.30
C THR A 175 0.18 21.61 -15.43
N PRO A 176 1.25 22.43 -15.59
CA PRO A 176 2.24 22.22 -16.63
C PRO A 176 2.97 20.88 -16.50
N ARG A 177 3.29 20.44 -15.28
CA ARG A 177 3.97 19.16 -15.04
C ARG A 177 3.06 17.98 -15.37
N LEU A 178 1.79 18.06 -14.95
CA LEU A 178 0.78 17.06 -15.28
C LEU A 178 0.53 17.00 -16.80
N ASN A 179 0.51 18.15 -17.48
CA ASN A 179 0.36 18.23 -18.93
C ASN A 179 1.55 17.61 -19.68
N THR A 180 2.78 17.77 -19.16
CA THR A 180 3.96 17.10 -19.72
C THR A 180 3.77 15.58 -19.71
N VAL A 181 3.36 15.00 -18.58
CA VAL A 181 3.08 13.54 -18.48
C VAL A 181 1.93 13.14 -19.41
N LEU A 182 0.86 13.94 -19.45
CA LEU A 182 -0.32 13.70 -20.30
C LEU A 182 0.01 13.67 -21.80
N SER A 183 0.95 14.52 -22.23
CA SER A 183 1.42 14.59 -23.63
C SER A 183 2.55 13.59 -23.95
N GLY A 184 3.00 12.81 -22.96
CA GLY A 184 4.13 11.92 -23.07
C GLY A 184 3.87 10.66 -23.92
N ALA A 185 4.96 10.07 -24.42
CA ALA A 185 4.90 8.86 -25.25
C ALA A 185 4.30 7.66 -24.52
N ASN A 186 4.57 7.51 -23.22
CA ASN A 186 4.02 6.42 -22.41
C ASN A 186 2.51 6.58 -22.21
N MET A 187 2.01 7.79 -21.98
CA MET A 187 0.56 8.05 -21.94
C MET A 187 -0.11 7.67 -23.27
N ALA A 188 0.50 8.03 -24.41
CA ALA A 188 0.00 7.62 -25.72
C ALA A 188 0.05 6.09 -25.91
N ALA A 189 1.13 5.45 -25.48
CA ALA A 189 1.29 3.99 -25.56
C ALA A 189 0.27 3.24 -24.71
N LEU A 190 0.00 3.70 -23.48
CA LEU A 190 -1.00 3.14 -22.59
C LEU A 190 -2.35 3.06 -23.30
N TRP A 191 -2.87 4.20 -23.78
CA TRP A 191 -4.20 4.26 -24.38
C TRP A 191 -4.29 3.64 -25.77
N LYS A 192 -3.17 3.51 -26.49
CA LYS A 192 -3.09 2.73 -27.73
C LYS A 192 -3.26 1.23 -27.48
N ASN A 193 -2.81 0.74 -26.32
CA ASN A 193 -2.77 -0.69 -26.01
C ASN A 193 -3.86 -1.15 -25.02
N ALA A 194 -4.46 -0.22 -24.28
CA ALA A 194 -5.59 -0.51 -23.40
C ALA A 194 -6.83 -0.93 -24.20
N SER A 195 -7.57 -1.92 -23.68
CA SER A 195 -8.82 -2.41 -24.31
C SER A 195 -10.04 -1.51 -24.00
N ARG A 196 -9.82 -0.20 -23.92
CA ARG A 196 -10.78 0.81 -23.42
C ARG A 196 -10.61 2.13 -24.16
N PRO A 197 -11.70 2.92 -24.33
CA PRO A 197 -11.59 4.27 -24.86
C PRO A 197 -10.76 5.14 -23.91
N ARG A 198 -9.92 6.01 -24.49
CA ARG A 198 -9.17 7.02 -23.74
C ARG A 198 -10.14 8.02 -23.11
N PRO A 199 -10.07 8.28 -21.79
CA PRO A 199 -10.79 9.37 -21.14
C PRO A 199 -10.38 10.75 -21.69
N ASP A 200 -11.12 11.78 -21.31
CA ASP A 200 -10.72 13.15 -21.67
C ASP A 200 -9.50 13.62 -20.86
N ASP A 201 -8.92 14.73 -21.28
CA ASP A 201 -7.71 15.28 -20.66
C ASP A 201 -7.95 15.82 -19.24
N ALA A 202 -9.19 16.16 -18.86
CA ALA A 202 -9.51 16.59 -17.51
C ALA A 202 -9.52 15.39 -16.55
N ASP A 203 -10.13 14.28 -16.97
CA ASP A 203 -10.18 13.03 -16.22
C ASP A 203 -8.78 12.44 -16.01
N LEU A 204 -7.95 12.46 -17.06
CA LEU A 204 -6.57 11.97 -16.97
C LEU A 204 -5.71 12.84 -16.06
N ARG A 205 -5.89 14.17 -16.08
CA ARG A 205 -5.20 15.06 -15.11
C ARG A 205 -5.59 14.74 -13.68
N GLN A 206 -6.87 14.49 -13.42
CA GLN A 206 -7.32 14.09 -12.09
C GLN A 206 -6.77 12.72 -11.69
N SER A 207 -6.67 11.77 -12.63
CA SER A 207 -6.07 10.44 -12.37
C SER A 207 -4.59 10.55 -12.01
N LEU A 208 -3.81 11.32 -12.78
CA LEU A 208 -2.41 11.60 -12.47
C LEU A 208 -2.25 12.21 -11.07
N TRP A 209 -3.11 13.16 -10.71
CA TRP A 209 -3.10 13.76 -9.38
C TRP A 209 -3.46 12.76 -8.27
N ARG A 210 -4.47 11.90 -8.46
CA ARG A 210 -4.81 10.86 -7.48
C ARG A 210 -3.64 9.92 -7.22
N ILE A 211 -2.98 9.44 -8.27
CA ILE A 211 -1.78 8.57 -8.13
C ILE A 211 -0.63 9.34 -7.46
N GLN A 212 -0.38 10.58 -7.86
CA GLN A 212 0.62 11.43 -7.20
C GLN A 212 0.32 11.61 -5.70
N SER A 213 -0.95 11.81 -5.34
CA SER A 213 -1.37 12.03 -3.95
C SER A 213 -1.13 10.80 -3.07
N GLU A 214 -1.25 9.58 -3.62
CA GLU A 214 -0.95 8.36 -2.88
C GLU A 214 0.54 8.23 -2.56
N PHE A 215 1.40 8.55 -3.52
CA PHE A 215 2.84 8.56 -3.31
C PHE A 215 3.24 9.58 -2.25
N LEU A 216 2.79 10.82 -2.43
CA LEU A 216 3.07 11.92 -1.51
C LEU A 216 2.49 11.67 -0.11
N SER A 217 1.31 11.06 -0.02
CA SER A 217 0.67 10.72 1.25
C SER A 217 1.61 9.96 2.19
N ARG A 218 2.40 9.00 1.66
CA ARG A 218 3.38 8.25 2.46
C ARG A 218 4.43 9.17 3.07
N VAL A 219 5.08 9.99 2.23
CA VAL A 219 6.18 10.86 2.67
C VAL A 219 5.70 11.98 3.58
N LEU A 220 4.54 12.57 3.27
CA LEU A 220 3.90 13.60 4.10
C LEU A 220 3.46 13.04 5.45
N THR A 221 3.05 11.76 5.51
CA THR A 221 2.74 11.09 6.78
C THR A 221 3.99 10.90 7.65
N VAL A 222 5.14 10.55 7.07
CA VAL A 222 6.41 10.49 7.83
C VAL A 222 6.74 11.87 8.40
N GLY A 223 6.61 12.92 7.60
CA GLY A 223 6.78 14.30 8.05
C GLY A 223 5.86 14.69 9.20
N LEU A 224 4.57 14.37 9.06
CA LEU A 224 3.56 14.57 10.11
C LEU A 224 3.96 13.85 11.40
N ALA A 225 4.40 12.59 11.31
CA ALA A 225 4.83 11.81 12.47
C ALA A 225 6.07 12.41 13.16
N VAL A 226 7.06 12.88 12.38
CA VAL A 226 8.24 13.61 12.89
C VAL A 226 7.82 14.83 13.71
N GLN A 227 6.88 15.63 13.19
CA GLN A 227 6.36 16.80 13.88
C GLN A 227 5.51 16.43 15.10
N HIS A 228 4.70 15.39 14.98
CA HIS A 228 3.80 14.91 16.04
C HIS A 228 4.60 14.53 17.29
N PHE A 229 5.74 13.86 17.12
CA PHE A 229 6.65 13.50 18.21
C PHE A 229 7.68 14.59 18.54
N LYS A 230 7.54 15.80 17.97
CA LYS A 230 8.41 16.97 18.22
C LYS A 230 9.89 16.68 17.97
N LEU A 231 10.19 15.85 16.98
CA LEU A 231 11.55 15.63 16.53
C LEU A 231 11.96 16.82 15.65
N ASP A 232 13.16 17.36 15.88
CA ASP A 232 13.69 18.50 15.15
C ASP A 232 14.88 18.07 14.26
N PRO A 233 14.65 17.85 12.95
CA PRO A 233 15.71 17.52 12.01
C PRO A 233 16.77 18.63 11.84
N TYR A 234 16.54 19.86 12.30
CA TYR A 234 17.51 20.95 12.23
C TYR A 234 18.54 20.89 13.37
N ASP A 235 18.15 20.36 14.53
CA ASP A 235 19.02 20.24 15.71
C ASP A 235 19.96 19.03 15.58
N LYS A 236 19.42 17.88 15.19
CA LYS A 236 20.18 16.63 15.03
C LYS A 236 19.66 15.78 13.86
N PRO A 237 20.48 14.84 13.36
CA PRO A 237 20.01 13.89 12.37
C PRO A 237 18.89 13.00 12.97
N VAL A 238 17.93 12.60 12.13
CA VAL A 238 16.76 11.81 12.52
C VAL A 238 16.74 10.48 11.77
N THR A 239 16.63 9.37 12.49
CA THR A 239 16.46 8.03 11.90
C THR A 239 15.03 7.54 12.07
N VAL A 240 14.35 7.26 10.95
CA VAL A 240 13.00 6.70 10.92
C VAL A 240 13.05 5.27 10.39
N HIS A 241 12.52 4.31 11.14
CA HIS A 241 12.33 2.94 10.65
C HIS A 241 10.91 2.78 10.13
N LEU A 242 10.75 2.41 8.86
CA LEU A 242 9.47 1.99 8.28
C LEU A 242 9.32 0.48 8.48
N VAL A 243 8.34 0.07 9.28
CA VAL A 243 8.20 -1.34 9.72
C VAL A 243 7.01 -2.02 9.06
N GLY A 244 7.13 -3.32 8.83
CA GLY A 244 6.12 -4.07 8.06
C GLY A 244 6.14 -3.74 6.57
N THR A 245 7.26 -3.23 6.07
CA THR A 245 7.39 -2.82 4.67
C THR A 245 7.25 -4.03 3.75
N SER A 246 6.46 -3.87 2.69
CA SER A 246 6.21 -4.90 1.69
C SER A 246 6.67 -4.50 0.29
N HIS A 247 6.39 -5.35 -0.69
CA HIS A 247 6.57 -5.03 -2.10
C HIS A 247 5.71 -3.83 -2.55
N ASN A 248 4.63 -3.48 -1.83
CA ASN A 248 3.83 -2.27 -2.12
C ASN A 248 4.63 -0.97 -1.98
N GLU A 249 5.58 -0.94 -1.04
CA GLU A 249 6.44 0.23 -0.81
C GLU A 249 7.81 0.10 -1.50
N THR A 250 8.27 -1.12 -1.77
CA THR A 250 9.67 -1.37 -2.20
C THR A 250 9.82 -1.76 -3.66
N MET A 251 8.77 -2.25 -4.33
CA MET A 251 8.83 -2.60 -5.74
C MET A 251 9.05 -1.35 -6.60
N GLY A 252 10.21 -1.27 -7.25
CA GLY A 252 10.59 -0.11 -8.05
C GLY A 252 10.95 1.14 -7.23
N ALA A 253 11.15 1.01 -5.92
CA ALA A 253 11.50 2.13 -5.06
C ALA A 253 12.83 2.77 -5.47
N ARG A 254 12.85 4.10 -5.52
CA ARG A 254 13.99 4.93 -5.93
C ARG A 254 14.61 5.58 -4.71
N LEU A 255 15.90 5.91 -4.81
CA LEU A 255 16.63 6.60 -3.75
C LEU A 255 16.11 8.01 -3.43
N THR A 256 15.26 8.56 -4.31
CA THR A 256 14.67 9.90 -4.23
C THR A 256 13.23 9.87 -3.70
N ASP A 257 12.70 8.70 -3.35
CA ASP A 257 11.25 8.57 -3.10
C ASP A 257 10.78 9.29 -1.82
N PHE A 258 11.71 9.61 -0.91
CA PHE A 258 11.44 10.40 0.28
C PHE A 258 12.03 11.82 0.19
N ASP A 259 12.42 12.31 -1.00
CA ASP A 259 13.05 13.63 -1.17
C ASP A 259 12.13 14.79 -0.79
N GLU A 260 10.82 14.57 -0.72
CA GLU A 260 9.88 15.57 -0.19
C GLU A 260 10.22 15.97 1.25
N LEU A 261 10.88 15.10 2.04
CA LEU A 261 11.38 15.47 3.37
C LEU A 261 12.52 16.50 3.30
N ASN A 262 13.34 16.52 2.23
CA ASN A 262 14.33 17.58 2.02
C ASN A 262 13.64 18.93 1.77
N HIS A 263 12.47 18.93 1.11
CA HIS A 263 11.67 20.12 0.85
C HIS A 263 10.93 20.60 2.09
N MET A 264 10.47 19.67 2.93
CA MET A 264 9.77 19.93 4.19
C MET A 264 10.70 20.45 5.28
N PHE A 265 11.95 19.95 5.33
CA PHE A 265 12.95 20.33 6.33
C PHE A 265 14.25 20.88 5.70
N PRO A 266 14.20 22.03 5.00
CA PRO A 266 15.37 22.55 4.29
C PRO A 266 16.52 22.89 5.24
N GLY A 267 17.66 22.21 5.10
CA GLY A 267 18.82 22.42 5.98
C GLY A 267 18.91 21.45 7.16
N HIS A 268 18.11 20.38 7.17
CA HIS A 268 18.19 19.31 8.18
C HIS A 268 19.59 18.68 8.28
N GLN A 269 19.97 18.22 9.47
CA GLN A 269 21.28 17.62 9.75
C GLN A 269 21.46 16.19 9.20
N GLY A 270 20.42 15.65 8.58
CA GLY A 270 20.40 14.31 7.99
C GLY A 270 19.11 13.59 8.35
N ILE A 271 18.47 12.94 7.39
CA ILE A 271 17.30 12.11 7.64
C ILE A 271 17.59 10.74 7.05
N GLU A 272 17.41 9.69 7.83
CA GLU A 272 17.51 8.31 7.37
C GLU A 272 16.13 7.64 7.42
N ILE A 273 15.80 6.93 6.35
CA ILE A 273 14.62 6.07 6.24
C ILE A 273 15.12 4.62 6.06
N VAL A 274 14.89 3.76 7.06
CA VAL A 274 15.24 2.34 6.99
C VAL A 274 13.96 1.52 6.81
N MET A 275 13.79 0.90 5.66
CA MET A 275 12.60 0.13 5.29
C MET A 275 12.77 -1.34 5.65
N VAL A 276 12.04 -1.82 6.65
CA VAL A 276 12.18 -3.17 7.18
C VAL A 276 10.89 -3.94 7.05
N GLY A 277 10.97 -5.13 6.47
CA GLY A 277 9.85 -6.06 6.44
C GLY A 277 10.15 -7.38 5.73
N PRO A 278 9.35 -8.43 5.99
CA PRO A 278 9.60 -9.78 5.46
C PRO A 278 9.32 -9.88 3.95
N GLU A 279 8.63 -8.89 3.39
CA GLU A 279 8.21 -8.82 1.98
C GLU A 279 8.95 -7.74 1.18
N VAL A 280 10.00 -7.15 1.74
CA VAL A 280 10.90 -6.26 1.02
C VAL A 280 11.49 -7.00 -0.19
N VAL A 281 11.54 -6.31 -1.33
CA VAL A 281 12.08 -6.83 -2.59
C VAL A 281 13.41 -6.18 -2.97
N ASP A 282 14.17 -6.85 -3.82
CA ASP A 282 15.44 -6.34 -4.31
C ASP A 282 15.26 -5.08 -5.18
N GLY A 283 16.20 -4.15 -5.07
CA GLY A 283 16.16 -2.88 -5.79
C GLY A 283 17.24 -1.89 -5.35
N PRO A 284 17.24 -0.65 -5.88
CA PRO A 284 18.25 0.36 -5.57
C PRO A 284 18.37 0.71 -4.07
N ILE A 285 17.29 0.55 -3.31
CA ILE A 285 17.23 0.83 -1.88
C ILE A 285 17.78 -0.32 -1.02
N MET A 286 17.99 -1.53 -1.58
CA MET A 286 18.59 -2.67 -0.87
C MET A 286 20.09 -2.46 -0.70
N ARG A 287 20.42 -1.60 0.26
CA ARG A 287 21.77 -1.22 0.66
C ARG A 287 21.84 -1.10 2.19
N PRO A 288 23.03 -1.20 2.80
CA PRO A 288 23.15 -1.24 4.25
C PRO A 288 22.54 -0.01 4.94
N PRO A 289 21.84 -0.18 6.07
CA PRO A 289 21.48 0.93 6.94
C PRO A 289 22.74 1.60 7.50
N LEU A 290 22.61 2.86 7.92
CA LEU A 290 23.71 3.60 8.50
C LEU A 290 23.88 3.22 9.98
N ARG A 291 25.15 3.09 10.40
CA ARG A 291 25.51 2.87 11.82
C ARG A 291 25.36 4.13 12.68
N ALA A 292 25.31 5.29 12.03
CA ALA A 292 25.27 6.60 12.67
C ALA A 292 24.41 7.55 11.82
N PHE A 293 24.89 8.77 11.58
CA PHE A 293 24.06 9.82 11.02
C PHE A 293 23.99 9.81 9.48
N GLY A 294 22.79 10.13 8.97
CA GLY A 294 22.56 10.42 7.57
C GLY A 294 23.37 11.62 7.05
N PRO A 295 23.59 11.71 5.73
CA PRO A 295 24.24 12.85 5.12
C PRO A 295 23.43 14.14 5.34
N LYS A 296 24.10 15.24 5.73
CA LYS A 296 23.44 16.54 5.91
C LYS A 296 22.70 16.97 4.64
N HIS A 297 21.52 17.56 4.83
CA HIS A 297 20.66 18.07 3.77
C HIS A 297 20.23 17.02 2.72
N ARG A 298 20.29 15.74 3.09
CA ARG A 298 19.92 14.62 2.23
C ARG A 298 19.17 13.54 3.01
N VAL A 299 18.13 13.02 2.39
CA VAL A 299 17.47 11.80 2.85
C VAL A 299 18.27 10.59 2.35
N TYR A 300 18.58 9.68 3.27
CA TYR A 300 19.18 8.39 2.96
C TYR A 300 18.15 7.29 3.15
N ILE A 301 17.84 6.56 2.07
CA ILE A 301 16.94 5.40 2.13
C ILE A 301 17.77 4.12 2.11
N SER A 302 17.44 3.16 2.98
CA SER A 302 17.94 1.79 2.97
C SER A 302 16.80 0.80 3.18
N ALA A 303 17.05 -0.48 2.94
CA ALA A 303 16.07 -1.52 3.16
C ALA A 303 16.71 -2.79 3.71
N TYR A 304 15.96 -3.51 4.55
CA TYR A 304 16.38 -4.77 5.16
C TYR A 304 15.21 -5.77 5.16
N LYS A 305 15.45 -6.94 4.59
CA LYS A 305 14.45 -8.00 4.49
C LYS A 305 14.46 -8.91 5.71
N ALA A 306 13.60 -8.62 6.69
CA ALA A 306 13.34 -9.47 7.85
C ALA A 306 12.08 -9.01 8.59
N LEU A 307 11.61 -9.80 9.56
CA LEU A 307 10.70 -9.27 10.57
C LEU A 307 11.44 -8.19 11.39
N TYR A 308 10.71 -7.15 11.84
CA TYR A 308 11.36 -6.01 12.46
C TYR A 308 12.12 -6.35 13.75
N HIS A 309 11.56 -7.23 14.60
CA HIS A 309 12.24 -7.70 15.81
C HIS A 309 13.53 -8.50 15.51
N GLN A 310 13.58 -9.23 14.38
CA GLN A 310 14.81 -9.89 13.93
C GLN A 310 15.85 -8.87 13.45
N PHE A 311 15.43 -7.88 12.64
CA PHE A 311 16.30 -6.77 12.25
C PHE A 311 16.85 -6.02 13.47
N TRP A 312 16.04 -5.82 14.50
CA TRP A 312 16.48 -5.19 15.73
C TRP A 312 17.61 -5.97 16.40
N GLU A 313 17.46 -7.28 16.56
CA GLU A 313 18.50 -8.14 17.13
C GLU A 313 19.75 -8.21 16.25
N ASP A 314 19.57 -8.32 14.94
CA ASP A 314 20.67 -8.52 14.01
C ASP A 314 21.47 -7.27 13.69
N MET A 315 20.81 -6.11 13.67
CA MET A 315 21.40 -4.88 13.20
C MET A 315 21.47 -3.82 14.30
N VAL A 316 20.39 -3.57 15.03
CA VAL A 316 20.33 -2.47 16.01
C VAL A 316 21.09 -2.82 17.29
N VAL A 317 20.88 -4.01 17.85
CA VAL A 317 21.60 -4.49 19.06
C VAL A 317 23.09 -4.62 18.78
N LYS A 318 23.46 -5.08 17.59
CA LYS A 318 24.86 -5.21 17.15
C LYS A 318 25.50 -3.89 16.70
N GLN A 319 24.78 -2.77 16.74
CA GLN A 319 25.26 -1.45 16.32
C GLN A 319 25.67 -1.37 14.84
N GLU A 320 25.08 -2.24 14.02
CA GLU A 320 25.20 -2.25 12.56
C GLU A 320 24.14 -1.37 11.88
N ALA A 321 23.09 -0.98 12.63
CA ALA A 321 22.13 0.06 12.27
C ALA A 321 21.90 1.00 13.47
N ALA A 322 21.60 2.27 13.19
CA ALA A 322 21.20 3.23 14.22
C ALA A 322 19.88 2.82 14.91
N LYS A 323 19.73 3.20 16.18
CA LYS A 323 18.42 3.12 16.85
C LYS A 323 17.49 4.18 16.24
N PRO A 324 16.20 3.87 16.03
CA PRO A 324 15.27 4.83 15.47
C PRO A 324 14.91 5.92 16.50
N ASP A 325 14.76 7.15 16.03
CA ASP A 325 14.05 8.21 16.75
C ASP A 325 12.53 8.03 16.60
N LEU A 326 12.08 7.40 15.52
CA LEU A 326 10.68 7.18 15.18
C LEU A 326 10.49 5.88 14.40
N VAL A 327 9.41 5.18 14.68
CA VAL A 327 8.93 4.03 13.90
C VAL A 327 7.62 4.40 13.22
N VAL A 328 7.51 4.11 11.92
CA VAL A 328 6.28 4.32 11.14
C VAL A 328 5.86 3.00 10.51
N GLY A 329 4.58 2.66 10.59
CA GLY A 329 4.01 1.45 10.00
C GLY A 329 2.86 1.81 9.06
N PHE A 330 3.01 1.52 7.77
CA PHE A 330 1.94 1.75 6.80
C PHE A 330 1.06 0.51 6.72
N HIS A 331 -0.22 0.66 7.06
CA HIS A 331 -1.22 -0.39 6.89
C HIS A 331 -0.79 -1.76 7.44
N PRO A 332 -0.38 -1.84 8.72
CA PRO A 332 0.31 -3.03 9.24
C PRO A 332 -0.56 -4.29 9.26
N GLY A 333 -1.89 -4.16 9.18
CA GLY A 333 -2.80 -5.26 8.93
C GLY A 333 -2.86 -6.33 10.03
N PHE A 334 -2.26 -6.10 11.21
CA PHE A 334 -2.24 -7.09 12.29
C PHE A 334 -3.63 -7.45 12.83
N HIS A 335 -4.67 -6.68 12.54
CA HIS A 335 -6.06 -7.05 12.87
C HIS A 335 -6.70 -8.04 11.88
N ALA A 336 -6.07 -8.29 10.72
CA ALA A 336 -6.73 -8.95 9.61
C ALA A 336 -6.85 -10.47 9.77
N ASN A 337 -5.88 -11.12 10.42
CA ASN A 337 -5.92 -12.55 10.74
C ASN A 337 -4.91 -12.93 11.84
N GLN A 338 -5.03 -14.19 12.29
CA GLN A 338 -4.22 -14.77 13.37
C GLN A 338 -2.70 -14.79 13.05
N GLY A 339 -2.31 -15.20 11.84
CA GLY A 339 -0.89 -15.26 11.48
C GLY A 339 -0.21 -13.89 11.47
N LEU A 340 -0.92 -12.85 11.02
CA LEU A 340 -0.42 -11.48 11.00
C LEU A 340 -0.27 -10.93 12.43
N ILE A 341 -1.25 -11.10 13.32
CA ILE A 341 -1.09 -10.64 14.72
C ILE A 341 0.06 -11.38 15.40
N GLU A 342 0.20 -12.69 15.21
CA GLU A 342 1.31 -13.47 15.77
C GLU A 342 2.67 -13.00 15.26
N GLY A 343 2.77 -12.67 13.96
CA GLY A 343 4.00 -12.10 13.38
C GLY A 343 4.34 -10.69 13.87
N TRP A 344 3.32 -9.87 14.16
CA TRP A 344 3.48 -8.51 14.66
C TRP A 344 3.70 -8.44 16.16
N LEU A 345 3.21 -9.41 16.94
CA LEU A 345 3.22 -9.35 18.40
C LEU A 345 4.63 -9.07 18.98
N PRO A 346 5.72 -9.77 18.58
CA PRO A 346 7.05 -9.47 19.12
C PRO A 346 7.52 -8.07 18.76
N THR A 347 7.16 -7.57 17.56
CA THR A 347 7.46 -6.21 17.13
C THR A 347 6.72 -5.19 17.99
N LEU A 348 5.41 -5.37 18.23
CA LEU A 348 4.61 -4.45 19.03
C LEU A 348 5.10 -4.38 20.49
N LEU A 349 5.40 -5.53 21.10
CA LEU A 349 5.97 -5.60 22.45
C LEU A 349 7.33 -4.92 22.52
N LEU A 350 8.19 -5.11 21.52
CA LEU A 350 9.48 -4.42 21.42
C LEU A 350 9.30 -2.89 21.38
N LEU A 351 8.42 -2.38 20.52
CA LEU A 351 8.16 -0.94 20.41
C LEU A 351 7.66 -0.35 21.74
N ARG A 352 6.77 -1.07 22.44
CA ARG A 352 6.26 -0.71 23.76
C ARG A 352 7.36 -0.69 24.81
N ASP A 353 8.08 -1.79 24.96
CA ASP A 353 8.99 -2.03 26.08
C ASP A 353 10.27 -1.17 25.96
N TYR A 354 10.72 -0.88 24.73
CA TYR A 354 11.80 0.08 24.48
C TYR A 354 11.33 1.54 24.40
N ASN A 355 10.04 1.80 24.64
CA ASN A 355 9.44 3.13 24.66
C ASN A 355 9.67 3.94 23.37
N ILE A 356 9.57 3.27 22.22
CA ILE A 356 9.88 3.85 20.90
C ILE A 356 8.68 4.63 20.36
N PRO A 357 8.84 5.92 20.01
CA PRO A 357 7.81 6.69 19.30
C PRO A 357 7.32 5.96 18.06
N SER A 358 6.02 5.70 17.97
CA SER A 358 5.44 4.89 16.90
C SER A 358 4.20 5.55 16.29
N PHE A 359 4.11 5.55 14.96
CA PHE A 359 3.01 6.15 14.19
C PHE A 359 2.54 5.22 13.09
N PHE A 360 1.35 4.62 13.24
CA PHE A 360 0.82 3.64 12.29
C PHE A 360 -0.39 4.19 11.54
N THR A 361 -0.53 3.84 10.25
CA THR A 361 -1.68 4.24 9.43
C THR A 361 -2.60 3.08 9.07
N MET A 362 -3.86 3.40 8.79
CA MET A 362 -4.93 2.45 8.44
C MET A 362 -5.69 2.92 7.20
N PHE A 363 -6.30 1.98 6.48
CA PHE A 363 -7.07 2.27 5.26
C PHE A 363 -8.47 2.84 5.55
N SER A 364 -8.98 2.63 6.77
CA SER A 364 -10.33 3.08 7.16
C SER A 364 -10.46 3.26 8.67
N GLU A 365 -11.54 3.94 9.09
CA GLU A 365 -11.93 4.08 10.50
C GLU A 365 -12.18 2.72 11.17
N MET A 366 -12.73 1.75 10.42
CA MET A 366 -13.00 0.41 10.93
C MET A 366 -11.70 -0.34 11.27
N GLU A 367 -10.69 -0.26 10.39
CA GLU A 367 -9.36 -0.82 10.68
C GLU A 367 -8.70 -0.13 11.86
N LEU A 368 -8.81 1.20 11.97
CA LEU A 368 -8.32 1.95 13.12
C LEU A 368 -8.95 1.44 14.42
N LYS A 369 -10.27 1.23 14.45
CA LYS A 369 -10.97 0.73 15.63
C LYS A 369 -10.44 -0.63 16.07
N TYR A 370 -10.33 -1.60 15.16
CA TYR A 370 -9.80 -2.92 15.49
C TYR A 370 -8.33 -2.86 15.94
N SER A 371 -7.53 -2.03 15.29
CA SER A 371 -6.13 -1.85 15.69
C SER A 371 -5.99 -1.20 17.06
N LEU A 372 -6.85 -0.26 17.44
CA LEU A 372 -6.87 0.35 18.78
C LEU A 372 -7.23 -0.68 19.87
N GLU A 373 -8.21 -1.55 19.61
CA GLU A 373 -8.59 -2.62 20.55
C GLU A 373 -7.37 -3.51 20.86
N ILE A 374 -6.67 -3.99 19.83
CA ILE A 374 -5.46 -4.80 19.96
C ILE A 374 -4.35 -4.05 20.71
N LEU A 375 -4.07 -2.81 20.34
CA LEU A 375 -2.99 -2.04 20.98
C LEU A 375 -3.27 -1.78 22.47
N LEU A 376 -4.53 -1.55 22.84
CA LEU A 376 -4.94 -1.37 24.24
C LEU A 376 -4.86 -2.68 25.03
N GLU A 377 -5.21 -3.83 24.43
CA GLU A 377 -5.00 -5.15 25.05
C GLU A 377 -3.52 -5.45 25.30
N LEU A 378 -2.63 -4.92 24.46
CA LEU A 378 -1.18 -4.95 24.65
C LEU A 378 -0.67 -3.86 25.60
N GLU A 379 -1.54 -3.18 26.33
CA GLU A 379 -1.20 -2.12 27.29
C GLU A 379 -0.33 -1.02 26.66
N MET A 380 -0.57 -0.71 25.38
CA MET A 380 0.14 0.36 24.70
C MET A 380 -0.43 1.72 25.11
N HIS A 381 0.42 2.67 25.46
CA HIS A 381 0.00 4.05 25.69
C HIS A 381 -0.28 4.77 24.37
N ILE A 382 -1.57 4.87 24.04
CA ILE A 382 -2.06 5.62 22.87
C ILE A 382 -1.97 7.11 23.16
N ARG A 383 -1.22 7.85 22.35
CA ARG A 383 -1.05 9.31 22.50
C ARG A 383 -2.11 10.10 21.75
N ASP A 384 -2.43 9.65 20.54
CA ASP A 384 -3.41 10.30 19.66
C ASP A 384 -3.84 9.34 18.53
N SER A 385 -5.03 9.54 17.97
CA SER A 385 -5.52 8.80 16.81
C SER A 385 -6.60 9.59 16.09
N GLY A 386 -6.74 9.38 14.79
CA GLY A 386 -7.77 10.09 14.03
C GLY A 386 -7.57 10.04 12.51
N PRO A 387 -8.31 10.89 11.78
CA PRO A 387 -8.11 11.03 10.34
C PRO A 387 -6.74 11.64 10.04
N ASN A 388 -6.04 11.09 9.05
CA ASN A 388 -4.78 11.66 8.58
C ASN A 388 -5.06 12.80 7.59
N PRO A 389 -4.57 14.03 7.84
CA PRO A 389 -4.82 15.15 6.94
C PRO A 389 -4.20 14.98 5.54
N PHE A 390 -3.25 14.05 5.38
CA PHE A 390 -2.62 13.72 4.11
C PHE A 390 -3.09 12.37 3.54
N THR A 391 -4.33 11.96 3.86
CA THR A 391 -4.99 10.80 3.25
C THR A 391 -4.88 10.85 1.72
N SER A 392 -4.54 9.73 1.07
CA SER A 392 -4.52 9.62 -0.40
C SER A 392 -5.88 9.99 -1.01
N GLN A 393 -5.87 10.65 -2.16
CA GLN A 393 -7.09 10.94 -2.94
C GLN A 393 -7.43 9.85 -3.96
N LYS A 394 -6.58 8.83 -4.09
CA LYS A 394 -6.82 7.65 -4.95
C LYS A 394 -7.75 6.67 -4.22
N PRO A 395 -8.95 6.39 -4.77
CA PRO A 395 -9.81 5.36 -4.22
C PRO A 395 -9.26 3.97 -4.56
N GLU A 396 -9.15 3.12 -3.55
CA GLU A 396 -8.74 1.73 -3.71
C GLU A 396 -9.93 0.78 -3.59
N GLN A 397 -9.98 -0.20 -4.50
CA GLN A 397 -11.03 -1.20 -4.55
C GLN A 397 -10.52 -2.55 -4.06
N VAL A 398 -11.23 -3.15 -3.11
CA VAL A 398 -11.04 -4.56 -2.75
C VAL A 398 -11.40 -5.44 -3.96
N GLN A 399 -10.39 -5.99 -4.63
CA GLN A 399 -10.54 -6.66 -5.94
C GLN A 399 -11.61 -7.76 -5.95
N ALA A 400 -11.63 -8.64 -4.94
CA ALA A 400 -12.60 -9.73 -4.85
C ALA A 400 -13.98 -9.31 -4.32
N CYS A 401 -14.17 -8.04 -3.96
CA CYS A 401 -15.42 -7.50 -3.44
C CYS A 401 -15.69 -6.11 -4.02
N PRO A 402 -15.97 -6.00 -5.33
CA PRO A 402 -15.91 -4.74 -6.05
C PRO A 402 -16.93 -3.70 -5.59
N ASN A 403 -17.98 -4.11 -4.85
CA ASN A 403 -19.04 -3.25 -4.33
C ASN A 403 -18.87 -2.90 -2.84
N LYS A 404 -17.80 -3.36 -2.17
CA LYS A 404 -17.46 -2.88 -0.82
C LYS A 404 -17.16 -1.37 -0.84
N PRO A 405 -17.34 -0.66 0.28
CA PRO A 405 -16.84 0.68 0.44
C PRO A 405 -15.36 0.76 0.02
N LEU A 406 -15.03 1.79 -0.74
CA LEU A 406 -13.67 2.04 -1.18
C LEU A 406 -12.82 2.52 -0.01
N VAL A 407 -11.54 2.19 -0.06
CA VAL A 407 -10.59 2.60 0.97
C VAL A 407 -9.57 3.58 0.40
N TYR A 408 -8.83 4.26 1.27
CA TYR A 408 -7.85 5.25 0.88
C TYR A 408 -6.56 5.03 1.65
N CYS A 409 -5.43 5.02 0.95
CA CYS A 409 -4.12 4.89 1.58
C CYS A 409 -3.91 5.99 2.62
N ASN A 410 -3.33 5.60 3.75
CA ASN A 410 -3.08 6.41 4.94
C ASN A 410 -4.29 7.22 5.41
N SER A 411 -5.50 6.67 5.37
CA SER A 411 -6.72 7.42 5.72
C SER A 411 -6.77 7.85 7.18
N HIS A 412 -6.33 6.99 8.07
CA HIS A 412 -6.35 7.22 9.51
C HIS A 412 -4.99 6.89 10.11
N TYR A 413 -4.73 7.38 11.32
CA TYR A 413 -3.53 7.05 12.07
C TYR A 413 -3.82 6.75 13.54
N VAL A 414 -2.87 6.05 14.15
CA VAL A 414 -2.70 5.93 15.59
C VAL A 414 -1.24 6.20 15.94
N SER A 415 -1.02 7.01 16.97
CA SER A 415 0.30 7.24 17.55
C SER A 415 0.34 6.70 18.97
N PHE A 416 1.45 6.06 19.32
CA PHE A 416 1.60 5.43 20.62
C PHE A 416 3.07 5.41 21.03
N GLN A 417 3.31 5.32 22.34
CA GLN A 417 4.66 5.26 22.87
C GLN A 417 4.66 4.75 24.32
N GLY A 418 5.28 3.59 24.54
CA GLY A 418 5.49 3.04 25.87
C GLY A 418 4.26 2.32 26.43
N LEU A 419 4.41 1.87 27.68
CA LEU A 419 3.36 1.19 28.44
C LEU A 419 2.28 2.18 28.90
N LEU A 420 1.02 1.74 28.87
CA LEU A 420 -0.14 2.48 29.36
C LEU A 420 0.06 2.85 30.84
N PRO A 421 -0.09 4.14 31.22
CA PRO A 421 0.03 4.55 32.61
C PRO A 421 -0.99 3.87 33.52
N GLN A 422 -0.57 3.50 34.74
CA GLN A 422 -1.38 2.74 35.68
C GLN A 422 -2.65 3.48 36.15
N GLU A 423 -2.64 4.82 36.15
CA GLU A 423 -3.78 5.68 36.50
C GLU A 423 -4.96 5.53 35.52
N ASP A 424 -4.69 5.21 34.25
CA ASP A 424 -5.72 5.06 33.20
C ASP A 424 -6.38 3.66 33.19
N LEU A 425 -5.80 2.69 33.92
CA LEU A 425 -6.35 1.34 34.08
C LEU A 425 -7.47 1.32 35.14
N GLU A 426 -7.33 2.09 36.21
CA GLU A 426 -8.30 2.13 37.32
C GLU A 426 -9.61 2.83 36.93
N GLY A 427 -9.56 3.79 36.01
CA GLY A 427 -10.74 4.50 35.49
C GLY A 427 -11.69 3.64 34.63
N ARG A 428 -11.23 2.48 34.13
CA ARG A 428 -12.06 1.56 33.32
C ARG A 428 -12.76 0.48 34.14
N GLY A 429 -12.42 0.33 35.43
CA GLY A 429 -13.01 -0.68 36.33
C GLY A 429 -14.22 -0.20 37.12
N ALA A 430 -14.60 1.08 37.02
CA ALA A 430 -15.65 1.68 37.85
C ALA A 430 -17.03 1.81 37.17
N ASP A 431 -17.13 1.57 35.86
CA ASP A 431 -18.40 1.65 35.10
C ASP A 431 -18.78 0.30 34.47
N ALA A 432 -18.85 -0.76 35.28
CA ALA A 432 -19.42 -2.06 34.91
C ALA A 432 -20.53 -2.51 35.87
#